data_AF-A0A358L8H9-F1
#
_entry.id   AF-A0A358L8H9-F1
#
_cell.length_a   1.000
_cell.length_b   1.000
_cell.length_c   1.000
_cell.angle_alpha   90.00
_cell.angle_beta   90.00
_cell.angle_gamma   90.00
#
_symmetry.space_group_name_H-M   'P 1'
#
loop_
_entity.id
_entity.type
_entity.pdbx_description
1 polymer ?
#
loop_
_entity_poly.entity_id
_entity_poly.type
_entity_poly.pdbx_seq_one_letter_code
_entity_poly.pdbx_strand_id
1 'polypeptide(L)'
;MVSPMMAFADAEHPEVDCMKIKDYAAAGDKAYKAKQYEKARDSYTEQVAWSESCQLSDSAIAVAYNNVALTWIRQGDYRKAKAWLLIDEKDARSQYNLGLIKEKIAALPQPASPAGEYWEYAGKGMWNSYDISAEQGHYKINFDGVSPGAMAMYYGPNIGSLEGKAAIRDGRGVLQQREDGDWGNCDVTLIFTPLDLTTEVKGDCGFGHNVSAAGHYLRVK
;
A
#
# COMPACT_ATOMS: atom_id res chain seq x y z
N MET A 1 1.04 -45.90 -33.18
CA MET A 1 0.09 -44.82 -32.86
C MET A 1 0.82 -43.86 -31.94
N VAL A 2 0.98 -42.62 -32.38
CA VAL A 2 1.74 -41.57 -31.68
C VAL A 2 0.77 -40.92 -30.70
N SER A 3 1.08 -40.98 -29.40
CA SER A 3 0.38 -40.22 -28.37
C SER A 3 0.75 -38.74 -28.53
N PRO A 4 -0.19 -37.79 -28.48
CA PRO A 4 0.15 -36.38 -28.57
C PRO A 4 0.81 -35.94 -27.27
N MET A 5 1.99 -35.35 -27.42
CA MET A 5 2.73 -34.62 -26.41
C MET A 5 1.89 -33.39 -26.02
N MET A 6 1.40 -33.32 -24.78
CA MET A 6 0.83 -32.10 -24.24
C MET A 6 1.92 -31.03 -24.25
N ALA A 7 1.69 -29.95 -25.00
CA ALA A 7 2.48 -28.74 -24.92
C ALA A 7 2.26 -28.14 -23.53
N PHE A 8 3.30 -28.15 -22.70
CA PHE A 8 3.37 -27.28 -21.53
C PHE A 8 3.40 -25.85 -22.04
N ALA A 9 2.41 -25.05 -21.62
CA ALA A 9 2.38 -23.61 -21.84
C ALA A 9 3.72 -23.00 -21.37
N ASP A 10 4.17 -21.97 -22.10
CA ASP A 10 5.41 -21.24 -21.87
C ASP A 10 5.68 -21.03 -20.37
N ALA A 11 6.79 -21.60 -19.90
CA ALA A 11 7.20 -21.48 -18.51
C ALA A 11 7.43 -20.01 -18.19
N GLU A 12 6.75 -19.51 -17.16
CA GLU A 12 7.14 -18.27 -16.49
C GLU A 12 8.64 -18.33 -16.19
N HIS A 13 9.39 -17.33 -16.66
CA HIS A 13 10.84 -17.27 -16.51
C HIS A 13 11.22 -16.20 -15.48
N PRO A 14 11.00 -16.46 -14.17
CA PRO A 14 11.21 -15.47 -13.12
C PRO A 14 12.61 -14.89 -13.13
N GLU A 15 13.63 -15.69 -13.47
CA GLU A 15 15.02 -15.22 -13.59
C GLU A 15 15.17 -14.10 -14.63
N VAL A 16 14.47 -14.18 -15.76
CA VAL A 16 14.51 -13.17 -16.83
C VAL A 16 13.83 -11.87 -16.39
N ASP A 17 12.72 -11.98 -15.68
CA ASP A 17 12.01 -10.80 -15.17
C ASP A 17 12.77 -10.14 -14.01
N CYS A 18 13.43 -10.93 -13.16
CA CYS A 18 14.33 -10.40 -12.13
C CYS A 18 15.50 -9.59 -12.71
N MET A 19 15.98 -9.92 -13.93
CA MET A 19 17.02 -9.11 -14.59
C MET A 19 16.55 -7.70 -14.96
N LYS A 20 15.23 -7.46 -15.09
CA LYS A 20 14.65 -6.14 -15.45
C LYS A 20 14.62 -5.16 -14.28
N ILE A 21 14.87 -5.60 -13.04
CA ILE A 21 14.89 -4.75 -11.84
C ILE A 21 15.81 -3.52 -12.02
N LYS A 22 16.99 -3.73 -12.62
CA LYS A 22 17.94 -2.66 -12.92
C LYS A 22 17.40 -1.66 -13.96
N ASP A 23 16.56 -2.13 -14.89
CA ASP A 23 15.99 -1.30 -15.94
C ASP A 23 14.88 -0.40 -15.36
N TYR A 24 14.07 -0.93 -14.44
CA TYR A 24 13.10 -0.14 -13.66
C TYR A 24 13.81 0.95 -12.84
N ALA A 25 14.90 0.61 -12.15
CA ALA A 25 15.71 1.59 -11.41
C ALA A 25 16.27 2.68 -12.34
N ALA A 26 16.84 2.29 -13.50
CA ALA A 26 17.41 3.24 -14.46
C ALA A 26 16.34 4.14 -15.11
N ALA A 27 15.16 3.60 -15.39
CA ALA A 27 14.02 4.36 -15.89
C ALA A 27 13.53 5.38 -14.84
N GLY A 28 13.43 4.95 -13.58
CA GLY A 28 13.12 5.81 -12.44
C GLY A 28 14.13 6.93 -12.29
N ASP A 29 15.43 6.62 -12.33
CA ASP A 29 16.52 7.60 -12.25
C ASP A 29 16.44 8.65 -13.35
N LYS A 30 16.19 8.21 -14.59
CA LYS A 30 16.03 9.09 -15.75
C LYS A 30 14.85 10.04 -15.57
N ALA A 31 13.69 9.52 -15.18
CA ALA A 31 12.49 10.32 -14.93
C ALA A 31 12.68 11.28 -13.74
N TYR A 32 13.33 10.82 -12.66
CA TYR A 32 13.63 11.62 -11.48
C TYR A 32 14.54 12.81 -11.82
N LYS A 33 15.61 12.58 -12.57
CA LYS A 33 16.52 13.64 -13.07
C LYS A 33 15.79 14.64 -13.97
N ALA A 34 14.80 14.17 -14.74
CA ALA A 34 13.92 15.00 -15.55
C ALA A 34 12.80 15.70 -14.74
N LYS A 35 12.77 15.56 -13.41
CA LYS A 35 11.73 16.07 -12.49
C LYS A 35 10.32 15.52 -12.77
N GLN A 36 10.22 14.40 -13.48
CA GLN A 36 8.98 13.68 -13.75
C GLN A 36 8.72 12.71 -12.59
N TYR A 37 8.43 13.24 -11.40
CA TYR A 37 8.45 12.47 -10.16
C TYR A 37 7.38 11.38 -10.10
N GLU A 38 6.20 11.58 -10.68
CA GLU A 38 5.17 10.54 -10.78
C GLU A 38 5.64 9.37 -11.63
N LYS A 39 6.13 9.64 -12.84
CA LYS A 39 6.69 8.60 -13.72
C LYS A 39 7.89 7.89 -13.09
N ALA A 40 8.73 8.62 -12.37
CA ALA A 40 9.83 8.04 -11.62
C ALA A 40 9.32 7.09 -10.55
N ARG A 41 8.26 7.50 -9.84
CA ARG A 41 7.61 6.70 -8.82
C ARG A 41 7.05 5.42 -9.39
N ASP A 42 6.35 5.46 -10.52
CA ASP A 42 5.82 4.26 -11.18
C ASP A 42 6.94 3.25 -11.45
N SER A 43 8.06 3.73 -11.99
CA SER A 43 9.22 2.87 -12.27
C SER A 43 9.86 2.32 -11.00
N TYR A 44 9.97 3.12 -9.93
CA TYR A 44 10.52 2.65 -8.66
C TYR A 44 9.58 1.72 -7.91
N THR A 45 8.26 1.87 -8.05
CA THR A 45 7.28 0.93 -7.49
C THR A 45 7.39 -0.43 -8.19
N GLU A 46 7.59 -0.46 -9.51
CA GLU A 46 7.92 -1.71 -10.23
C GLU A 46 9.26 -2.31 -9.74
N GLN A 47 10.26 -1.47 -9.48
CA GLN A 47 11.52 -1.92 -8.87
C GLN A 47 11.27 -2.60 -7.52
N VAL A 48 10.42 -2.03 -6.66
CA VAL A 48 10.03 -2.64 -5.37
C VAL A 48 9.34 -3.98 -5.60
N ALA A 49 8.31 -3.99 -6.44
CA ALA A 49 7.46 -5.15 -6.68
C ALA A 49 8.26 -6.37 -7.15
N TRP A 50 9.18 -6.16 -8.10
CA TRP A 50 10.07 -7.22 -8.57
C TRP A 50 11.20 -7.53 -7.59
N SER A 51 11.76 -6.56 -6.86
CA SER A 51 12.82 -6.83 -5.87
C SER A 51 12.34 -7.75 -4.76
N GLU A 52 11.12 -7.56 -4.27
CA GLU A 52 10.50 -8.46 -3.29
C GLU A 52 10.14 -9.82 -3.90
N SER A 53 9.55 -9.83 -5.10
CA SER A 53 9.14 -11.09 -5.75
C SER A 53 10.33 -11.99 -6.07
N CYS A 54 11.46 -11.38 -6.46
CA CYS A 54 12.73 -12.05 -6.72
C CYS A 54 13.56 -12.30 -5.46
N GLN A 55 13.05 -11.90 -4.28
CA GLN A 55 13.71 -12.10 -2.98
C GLN A 55 15.15 -11.57 -2.98
N LEU A 56 15.36 -10.36 -3.51
CA LEU A 56 16.64 -9.70 -3.40
C LEU A 56 17.00 -9.44 -1.92
N SER A 57 18.27 -9.16 -1.64
CA SER A 57 18.70 -8.82 -0.28
C SER A 57 17.90 -7.64 0.29
N ASP A 58 17.64 -7.65 1.60
CA ASP A 58 16.97 -6.56 2.32
C ASP A 58 17.55 -5.18 1.96
N SER A 59 18.88 -5.08 1.88
CA SER A 59 19.54 -3.82 1.51
C SER A 59 19.15 -3.31 0.11
N ALA A 60 18.93 -4.20 -0.85
CA ALA A 60 18.52 -3.84 -2.21
C ALA A 60 17.03 -3.44 -2.26
N ILE A 61 16.19 -4.16 -1.52
CA ILE A 61 14.76 -3.82 -1.37
C ILE A 61 14.60 -2.45 -0.68
N ALA A 62 15.38 -2.19 0.38
CA ALA A 62 15.41 -0.90 1.06
C ALA A 62 15.84 0.26 0.14
N VAL A 63 16.75 0.04 -0.82
CA VAL A 63 17.03 1.05 -1.87
C VAL A 63 15.77 1.36 -2.65
N ALA A 64 15.04 0.34 -3.09
CA ALA A 64 13.83 0.52 -3.89
C ALA A 64 12.75 1.30 -3.12
N TYR A 65 12.50 0.99 -1.84
CA TYR A 65 11.60 1.77 -0.99
C TYR A 65 12.01 3.23 -0.88
N ASN A 66 13.30 3.49 -0.64
CA ASN A 66 13.84 4.83 -0.50
C ASN A 66 13.75 5.63 -1.81
N ASN A 67 13.94 4.98 -2.96
CA ASN A 67 13.76 5.62 -4.27
C ASN A 67 12.32 6.11 -4.45
N VAL A 68 11.32 5.30 -4.09
CA VAL A 68 9.91 5.70 -4.11
C VAL A 68 9.68 6.88 -3.15
N ALA A 69 10.15 6.77 -1.90
CA ALA A 69 10.01 7.82 -0.89
C ALA A 69 10.59 9.16 -1.38
N LEU A 70 11.77 9.16 -2.02
CA LEU A 70 12.42 10.36 -2.53
C LEU A 70 11.55 11.10 -3.57
N THR A 71 10.70 10.41 -4.33
CA THR A 71 9.76 11.08 -5.25
C THR A 71 8.71 11.88 -4.49
N TRP A 72 8.12 11.30 -3.43
CA TRP A 72 7.16 11.97 -2.56
C TRP A 72 7.78 13.16 -1.82
N ILE A 73 9.02 13.01 -1.34
CA ILE A 73 9.77 14.11 -0.70
C ILE A 73 9.90 15.29 -1.67
N ARG A 74 10.18 15.03 -2.95
CA ARG A 74 10.32 16.08 -3.98
C ARG A 74 9.02 16.79 -4.31
N GLN A 75 7.89 16.10 -4.18
CA GLN A 75 6.56 16.67 -4.40
C GLN A 75 5.95 17.31 -3.15
N GLY A 76 6.56 17.10 -1.98
CA GLY A 76 6.09 17.68 -0.72
C GLY A 76 5.09 16.82 0.04
N ASP A 77 4.79 15.63 -0.45
CA ASP A 77 3.89 14.66 0.19
C ASP A 77 4.60 13.91 1.32
N TYR A 78 4.99 14.64 2.37
CA TYR A 78 5.88 14.11 3.39
C TYR A 78 5.29 12.96 4.21
N ARG A 79 3.95 12.87 4.33
CA ARG A 79 3.31 11.72 4.99
C ARG A 79 3.38 10.46 4.13
N LYS A 80 3.17 10.57 2.81
CA LYS A 80 3.38 9.45 1.86
C LYS A 80 4.84 9.02 1.84
N ALA A 81 5.78 9.97 1.84
CA ALA A 81 7.19 9.68 1.99
C ALA A 81 7.49 8.91 3.29
N LYS A 82 6.96 9.37 4.44
CA LYS A 82 7.11 8.68 5.72
C LYS A 82 6.59 7.24 5.67
N ALA A 83 5.42 7.01 5.06
CA ALA A 83 4.87 5.66 4.93
C ALA A 83 5.85 4.71 4.23
N TRP A 84 6.42 5.12 3.10
CA TRP A 84 7.44 4.33 2.38
C TRP A 84 8.73 4.10 3.19
N LEU A 85 9.19 5.12 3.92
CA LEU A 85 10.41 5.02 4.74
C LEU A 85 10.23 4.11 5.96
N LEU A 86 9.01 3.97 6.46
CA LEU A 86 8.70 3.11 7.61
C LEU A 86 8.56 1.62 7.24
N ILE A 87 8.52 1.26 5.95
CA ILE A 87 8.50 -0.16 5.55
C ILE A 87 9.77 -0.87 6.04
N ASP A 88 10.92 -0.20 5.95
CA ASP A 88 12.16 -0.62 6.59
C ASP A 88 12.76 0.56 7.38
N GLU A 89 12.15 0.83 8.53
CA GLU A 89 12.55 1.93 9.42
C GLU A 89 13.97 1.77 9.99
N LYS A 90 14.50 0.53 10.03
CA LYS A 90 15.82 0.24 10.60
C LYS A 90 16.94 0.50 9.59
N ASP A 91 16.64 0.55 8.29
CA ASP A 91 17.62 0.87 7.28
C ASP A 91 18.19 2.30 7.47
N ALA A 92 19.51 2.42 7.35
CA ALA A 92 20.20 3.68 7.59
C ALA A 92 19.79 4.80 6.61
N ARG A 93 19.41 4.45 5.36
CA ARG A 93 18.94 5.43 4.37
C ARG A 93 17.53 5.89 4.72
N SER A 94 16.68 4.96 5.17
CA SER A 94 15.34 5.30 5.67
C SER A 94 15.41 6.27 6.84
N GLN A 95 16.25 5.97 7.84
CA GLN A 95 16.46 6.85 9.00
C GLN A 95 17.00 8.22 8.61
N TYR A 96 17.97 8.26 7.69
CA TYR A 96 18.52 9.51 7.17
C TYR A 96 17.43 10.36 6.48
N ASN A 97 16.65 9.76 5.58
CA ASN A 97 15.59 10.44 4.85
C ASN A 97 14.44 10.88 5.76
N LEU A 98 14.09 10.09 6.78
CA LEU A 98 13.14 10.49 7.84
C LEU A 98 13.65 11.73 8.58
N GLY A 99 14.95 11.76 8.90
CA GLY A 99 15.61 12.93 9.49
C GLY A 99 15.48 14.19 8.63
N LEU A 100 15.67 14.07 7.31
CA LEU A 100 15.56 15.19 6.37
C LEU A 100 14.15 15.80 6.29
N ILE A 101 13.10 15.00 6.53
CA ILE A 101 11.71 15.45 6.42
C ILE A 101 11.03 15.67 7.78
N LYS A 102 11.72 15.42 8.90
CA LYS A 102 11.16 15.52 10.24
C LYS A 102 10.47 16.85 10.50
N GLU A 103 11.17 17.96 10.29
CA GLU A 103 10.63 19.31 10.52
C GLU A 103 9.50 19.64 9.54
N LYS A 104 9.57 19.11 8.33
CA LYS A 104 8.53 19.30 7.31
C LYS A 104 7.23 18.58 7.69
N ILE A 105 7.34 17.38 8.27
CA ILE A 105 6.19 16.64 8.82
C ILE A 105 5.62 17.36 10.04
N ALA A 106 6.48 17.81 10.96
CA ALA A 106 6.06 18.52 12.16
C ALA A 106 5.31 19.83 11.85
N ALA A 107 5.68 20.50 10.75
CA ALA A 107 5.04 21.71 10.27
C ALA A 107 3.70 21.47 9.55
N LEU A 108 3.31 20.22 9.26
CA LEU A 108 2.03 19.94 8.60
C LEU A 108 0.86 20.27 9.54
N PRO A 109 -0.27 20.77 8.99
CA PRO A 109 -1.47 20.99 9.78
C PRO A 109 -1.91 19.72 10.51
N GLN A 110 -2.23 19.86 11.78
CA GLN A 110 -2.83 18.79 12.55
C GLN A 110 -4.24 18.54 12.04
N PRO A 111 -4.63 17.28 11.79
CA PRO A 111 -5.96 17.02 11.30
C PRO A 111 -7.04 17.35 12.33
N ALA A 112 -8.08 18.03 11.87
CA ALA A 112 -9.23 18.40 12.71
C ALA A 112 -10.30 17.28 12.77
N SER A 113 -10.19 16.24 11.94
CA SER A 113 -11.15 15.15 11.89
C SER A 113 -10.55 13.85 11.35
N PRO A 114 -11.26 12.71 11.51
CA PRO A 114 -10.89 11.42 10.89
C PRO A 114 -10.86 11.40 9.36
N ALA A 115 -11.48 12.37 8.66
CA ALA A 115 -11.43 12.40 7.21
C ALA A 115 -9.99 12.53 6.72
N GLY A 116 -9.57 11.67 5.79
CA GLY A 116 -8.19 11.52 5.33
C GLY A 116 -8.00 10.24 4.51
N GLU A 117 -6.77 10.06 4.02
CA GLU A 117 -6.32 8.85 3.35
C GLU A 117 -5.34 8.13 4.29
N TYR A 118 -5.49 6.81 4.45
CA TYR A 118 -4.68 6.01 5.37
C TYR A 118 -4.15 4.76 4.66
N TRP A 119 -2.87 4.45 4.86
CA TRP A 119 -2.17 3.39 4.14
C TRP A 119 -1.54 2.36 5.08
N GLU A 120 -1.63 1.08 4.72
CA GLU A 120 -0.89 -0.02 5.33
C GLU A 120 -0.19 -0.80 4.22
N TYR A 121 1.11 -1.10 4.41
CA TYR A 121 1.89 -1.76 3.38
C TYR A 121 1.48 -3.22 3.21
N ALA A 122 1.08 -3.61 2.00
CA ALA A 122 0.61 -4.95 1.68
C ALA A 122 1.68 -5.82 0.99
N GLY A 123 2.84 -5.24 0.67
CA GLY A 123 3.91 -5.89 -0.08
C GLY A 123 3.85 -5.62 -1.58
N LYS A 124 4.96 -5.90 -2.26
CA LYS A 124 5.19 -5.73 -3.70
C LYS A 124 4.83 -4.35 -4.22
N GLY A 125 5.11 -3.31 -3.43
CA GLY A 125 4.80 -1.92 -3.73
C GLY A 125 3.32 -1.56 -3.62
N MET A 126 2.48 -2.49 -3.16
CA MET A 126 1.04 -2.32 -3.00
C MET A 126 0.68 -1.95 -1.55
N TRP A 127 -0.46 -1.29 -1.39
CA TRP A 127 -0.96 -0.79 -0.12
C TRP A 127 -2.43 -1.17 0.04
N ASN A 128 -2.82 -1.54 1.25
CA ASN A 128 -4.20 -1.44 1.68
C ASN A 128 -4.50 0.03 1.99
N SER A 129 -5.68 0.53 1.63
CA SER A 129 -6.04 1.92 1.86
C SER A 129 -7.44 2.11 2.42
N TYR A 130 -7.55 3.09 3.31
CA TYR A 130 -8.82 3.72 3.67
C TYR A 130 -8.88 5.14 3.15
N ASP A 131 -9.94 5.46 2.44
CA ASP A 131 -10.31 6.82 2.06
C ASP A 131 -11.57 7.24 2.81
N ILE A 132 -11.44 8.28 3.63
CA ILE A 132 -12.50 8.73 4.53
C ILE A 132 -12.82 10.18 4.26
N SER A 133 -14.08 10.47 3.97
CA SER A 133 -14.58 11.83 3.76
C SER A 133 -15.68 12.18 4.77
N ALA A 134 -15.69 13.44 5.21
CA ALA A 134 -16.72 13.95 6.09
C ALA A 134 -18.01 14.24 5.30
N GLU A 135 -19.14 13.73 5.79
CA GLU A 135 -20.48 14.05 5.30
C GLU A 135 -21.35 14.58 6.46
N GLN A 136 -22.56 15.07 6.19
CA GLN A 136 -23.41 15.66 7.25
C GLN A 136 -23.77 14.61 8.32
N GLY A 137 -23.12 14.71 9.49
CA GLY A 137 -23.39 13.88 10.66
C GLY A 137 -22.76 12.47 10.64
N HIS A 138 -22.00 12.13 9.61
CA HIS A 138 -21.33 10.83 9.46
C HIS A 138 -20.11 10.94 8.54
N TYR A 139 -19.35 9.85 8.39
CA TYR A 139 -18.24 9.75 7.45
C TYR A 139 -18.58 8.71 6.40
N LYS A 140 -18.27 9.03 5.14
CA LYS A 140 -18.17 8.04 4.08
C LYS A 140 -16.79 7.41 4.16
N ILE A 141 -16.74 6.09 4.12
CA ILE A 141 -15.54 5.29 4.28
C ILE A 141 -15.48 4.31 3.12
N ASN A 142 -14.36 4.34 2.41
CA ASN A 142 -14.00 3.35 1.41
C ASN A 142 -12.74 2.64 1.87
N PHE A 143 -12.73 1.32 1.74
CA PHE A 143 -11.58 0.46 1.95
C PHE A 143 -11.26 -0.25 0.65
N ASP A 144 -9.99 -0.24 0.27
CA ASP A 144 -9.43 -1.05 -0.81
C ASP A 144 -8.29 -1.90 -0.26
N GLY A 145 -8.48 -3.21 -0.30
CA GLY A 145 -7.55 -4.20 0.22
C GLY A 145 -6.93 -5.03 -0.90
N VAL A 146 -5.65 -5.35 -0.72
CA VAL A 146 -4.87 -6.19 -1.62
C VAL A 146 -4.06 -7.21 -0.84
N SER A 147 -3.96 -8.42 -1.38
CA SER A 147 -3.06 -9.46 -0.89
C SER A 147 -2.26 -10.00 -2.07
N PRO A 148 -1.02 -9.53 -2.28
CA PRO A 148 -0.27 -9.85 -3.49
C PRO A 148 -0.01 -11.35 -3.69
N GLY A 149 0.26 -12.10 -2.61
CA GLY A 149 0.65 -13.51 -2.73
C GLY A 149 1.97 -13.70 -3.50
N ALA A 150 2.39 -14.94 -3.74
CA ALA A 150 3.67 -15.21 -4.40
C ALA A 150 3.69 -14.76 -5.87
N MET A 151 2.57 -14.95 -6.58
CA MET A 151 2.47 -14.78 -8.03
C MET A 151 1.82 -13.46 -8.46
N ALA A 152 1.76 -12.46 -7.56
CA ALA A 152 1.11 -11.17 -7.81
C ALA A 152 1.56 -10.49 -9.11
N MET A 153 2.85 -10.63 -9.45
CA MET A 153 3.43 -9.97 -10.62
C MET A 153 2.95 -10.57 -11.94
N TYR A 154 2.41 -11.79 -11.92
CA TYR A 154 1.91 -12.49 -13.10
C TYR A 154 0.37 -12.49 -13.17
N TYR A 155 -0.29 -12.71 -12.03
CA TYR A 155 -1.76 -12.90 -11.98
C TYR A 155 -2.51 -11.77 -11.27
N GLY A 156 -1.79 -10.79 -10.71
CA GLY A 156 -2.36 -9.77 -9.85
C GLY A 156 -2.56 -10.24 -8.41
N PRO A 157 -2.80 -9.30 -7.47
CA PRO A 157 -3.13 -9.61 -6.09
C PRO A 157 -4.55 -10.16 -5.97
N ASN A 158 -4.83 -10.86 -4.88
CA ASN A 158 -6.22 -10.97 -4.42
C ASN A 158 -6.68 -9.58 -3.96
N ILE A 159 -7.93 -9.24 -4.22
CA ILE A 159 -8.48 -7.92 -3.89
C ILE A 159 -9.78 -8.06 -3.10
N GLY A 160 -10.13 -7.01 -2.38
CA GLY A 160 -11.43 -6.87 -1.71
C GLY A 160 -11.65 -5.43 -1.34
N SER A 161 -12.88 -4.95 -1.45
CA SER A 161 -13.23 -3.58 -1.12
C SER A 161 -14.50 -3.53 -0.30
N LEU A 162 -14.63 -2.47 0.48
CA LEU A 162 -15.79 -2.20 1.33
C LEU A 162 -16.09 -0.71 1.26
N GLU A 163 -17.34 -0.36 1.00
CA GLU A 163 -17.82 1.02 1.04
C GLU A 163 -18.98 1.13 2.01
N GLY A 164 -19.02 2.21 2.79
CA GLY A 164 -20.21 2.53 3.54
C GLY A 164 -20.06 3.79 4.37
N LYS A 165 -20.93 3.89 5.39
CA LYS A 165 -21.06 5.08 6.22
C LYS A 165 -20.98 4.69 7.68
N ALA A 166 -20.25 5.47 8.47
CA ALA A 166 -20.21 5.30 9.92
C ALA A 166 -20.26 6.65 10.62
N ALA A 167 -20.96 6.67 11.76
CA ALA A 167 -20.77 7.74 12.73
C ALA A 167 -19.45 7.50 13.46
N ILE A 168 -18.58 8.50 13.51
CA ILE A 168 -17.34 8.46 14.27
C ILE A 168 -17.46 9.49 15.40
N ARG A 169 -17.34 9.03 16.65
CA ARG A 169 -17.40 9.86 17.85
C ARG A 169 -16.19 9.56 18.71
N ASP A 170 -15.53 10.60 19.21
CA ASP A 170 -14.34 10.49 20.06
C ASP A 170 -13.27 9.56 19.47
N GLY A 171 -13.05 9.65 18.15
CA GLY A 171 -12.07 8.85 17.43
C GLY A 171 -12.45 7.38 17.24
N ARG A 172 -13.70 6.98 17.51
CA ARG A 172 -14.15 5.60 17.32
C ARG A 172 -15.42 5.51 16.49
N GLY A 173 -15.49 4.52 15.60
CA GLY A 173 -16.67 4.21 14.79
C GLY A 173 -16.74 2.73 14.45
N VAL A 174 -17.86 2.30 13.88
CA VAL A 174 -18.03 0.94 13.36
C VAL A 174 -18.66 1.04 11.99
N LEU A 175 -18.00 0.46 10.99
CA LEU A 175 -18.53 0.26 9.65
C LEU A 175 -19.11 -1.15 9.56
N GLN A 176 -20.39 -1.24 9.23
CA GLN A 176 -21.11 -2.51 9.17
C GLN A 176 -21.40 -2.86 7.72
N GLN A 177 -20.98 -4.05 7.29
CA GLN A 177 -21.44 -4.67 6.06
C GLN A 177 -22.47 -5.74 6.39
N ARG A 178 -23.61 -5.70 5.71
CA ARG A 178 -24.67 -6.69 5.84
C ARG A 178 -25.13 -7.10 4.45
N GLU A 179 -25.02 -8.38 4.15
CA GLU A 179 -25.48 -8.97 2.90
C GLU A 179 -26.64 -9.95 3.16
N ASP A 180 -27.42 -10.24 2.11
CA ASP A 180 -28.48 -11.23 2.17
C ASP A 180 -27.89 -12.65 2.24
N GLY A 181 -27.69 -13.17 3.45
CA GLY A 181 -27.16 -14.51 3.70
C GLY A 181 -26.26 -14.55 4.93
N ASP A 182 -25.60 -15.69 5.17
CA ASP A 182 -24.66 -15.86 6.30
C ASP A 182 -23.24 -15.38 5.97
N TRP A 183 -22.92 -15.18 4.69
CA TRP A 183 -21.61 -14.76 4.18
C TRP A 183 -21.59 -13.26 3.88
N GLY A 184 -20.41 -12.63 3.90
CA GLY A 184 -20.25 -11.21 3.59
C GLY A 184 -20.69 -10.26 4.72
N ASN A 185 -21.02 -10.78 5.90
CA ASN A 185 -21.38 -9.98 7.06
C ASN A 185 -20.18 -9.73 7.96
N CYS A 186 -19.83 -8.46 8.14
CA CYS A 186 -18.77 -8.08 9.07
C CYS A 186 -18.98 -6.72 9.73
N ASP A 187 -18.32 -6.54 10.88
CA ASP A 187 -18.16 -5.26 11.55
C ASP A 187 -16.67 -4.89 11.53
N VAL A 188 -16.38 -3.72 10.98
CA VAL A 188 -15.05 -3.11 11.01
C VAL A 188 -15.05 -1.99 12.04
N THR A 189 -14.42 -2.23 13.17
CA THR A 189 -14.18 -1.20 14.19
C THR A 189 -13.05 -0.29 13.72
N LEU A 190 -13.28 1.02 13.75
CA LEU A 190 -12.31 2.05 13.35
C LEU A 190 -11.88 2.83 14.60
N ILE A 191 -10.57 2.90 14.83
CA ILE A 191 -9.96 3.56 16.00
C ILE A 191 -8.91 4.56 15.50
N PHE A 192 -9.19 5.84 15.67
CA PHE A 192 -8.38 6.94 15.16
C PHE A 192 -7.50 7.54 16.25
N THR A 193 -6.24 7.77 15.89
CA THR A 193 -5.42 8.84 16.44
C THR A 193 -5.39 9.99 15.42
N PRO A 194 -4.76 11.15 15.71
CA PRO A 194 -4.62 12.20 14.71
C PRO A 194 -3.89 11.74 13.42
N LEU A 195 -2.98 10.78 13.52
CA LEU A 195 -2.09 10.38 12.41
C LEU A 195 -2.16 8.90 12.04
N ASP A 196 -2.99 8.10 12.73
CA ASP A 196 -3.08 6.67 12.52
C ASP A 196 -4.54 6.20 12.62
N LEU A 197 -4.83 5.10 11.93
CA LEU A 197 -6.08 4.36 12.01
C LEU A 197 -5.74 2.91 12.34
N THR A 198 -6.26 2.41 13.44
CA THR A 198 -6.26 0.97 13.76
C THR A 198 -7.65 0.41 13.48
N THR A 199 -7.71 -0.73 12.80
CA THR A 199 -8.97 -1.39 12.47
C THR A 199 -8.99 -2.82 12.98
N GLU A 200 -10.17 -3.24 13.46
CA GLU A 200 -10.43 -4.59 13.91
C GLU A 200 -11.65 -5.12 13.18
N VAL A 201 -11.57 -6.35 12.66
CA VAL A 201 -12.66 -6.97 11.90
C VAL A 201 -13.28 -8.10 12.71
N LYS A 202 -14.61 -8.12 12.78
CA LYS A 202 -15.40 -9.22 13.32
C LYS A 202 -16.33 -9.76 12.24
N GLY A 203 -16.28 -11.06 11.99
CA GLY A 203 -17.03 -11.70 10.90
C GLY A 203 -16.20 -11.84 9.63
N ASP A 204 -16.86 -12.09 8.51
CA ASP A 204 -16.24 -12.27 7.20
C ASP A 204 -16.86 -11.26 6.23
N CYS A 205 -16.04 -10.31 5.77
CA CYS A 205 -16.50 -9.28 4.83
C CYS A 205 -16.61 -9.79 3.38
N GLY A 206 -16.35 -11.08 3.12
CA GLY A 206 -16.44 -11.66 1.78
C GLY A 206 -15.31 -11.21 0.84
N PHE A 207 -14.17 -10.78 1.39
CA PHE A 207 -13.03 -10.36 0.58
C PHE A 207 -12.32 -11.56 -0.08
N GLY A 208 -11.49 -11.26 -1.08
CA GLY A 208 -10.59 -12.25 -1.67
C GLY A 208 -9.67 -12.89 -0.63
N HIS A 209 -9.15 -14.07 -0.95
CA HIS A 209 -8.31 -14.85 -0.04
C HIS A 209 -7.13 -14.03 0.51
N ASN A 210 -6.94 -14.05 1.84
CA ASN A 210 -5.94 -13.29 2.60
C ASN A 210 -6.08 -11.76 2.56
N VAL A 211 -7.19 -11.22 2.05
CA VAL A 211 -7.48 -9.79 2.12
C VAL A 211 -8.18 -9.49 3.43
N SER A 212 -7.69 -8.50 4.17
CA SER A 212 -8.20 -8.11 5.47
C SER A 212 -8.29 -6.59 5.57
N ALA A 213 -9.42 -6.12 6.10
CA ALA A 213 -9.62 -4.72 6.49
C ALA A 213 -9.05 -4.41 7.89
N ALA A 214 -8.63 -5.42 8.65
CA ALA A 214 -7.96 -5.23 9.94
C ALA A 214 -6.48 -4.90 9.73
N GLY A 215 -5.97 -3.91 10.47
CA GLY A 215 -4.59 -3.46 10.32
C GLY A 215 -4.27 -2.18 11.08
N HIS A 216 -3.05 -1.69 10.85
CA HIS A 216 -2.59 -0.39 11.34
C HIS A 216 -2.16 0.48 10.17
N TYR A 217 -2.90 1.56 9.94
CA TYR A 217 -2.77 2.41 8.78
C TYR A 217 -2.22 3.77 9.17
N LEU A 218 -1.20 4.22 8.44
CA LEU A 218 -0.62 5.54 8.58
C LEU A 218 -1.43 6.56 7.79
N ARG A 219 -1.80 7.68 8.41
CA ARG A 219 -2.45 8.76 7.69
C ARG A 219 -1.48 9.42 6.72
N VAL A 220 -1.87 9.47 5.45
CA VAL A 220 -1.07 10.05 4.36
C VAL A 220 -1.66 11.33 3.76
N LYS A 221 -2.92 11.66 4.07
CA LYS A 221 -3.60 12.90 3.67
C LYS A 221 -4.43 13.48 4.82
#